data_AF-A0AAF3F4C2-F1
#
_entry.id   AF-A0AAF3F4C2-F1
#
_cell.length_a   1.000
_cell.length_b   1.000
_cell.length_c   1.000
_cell.angle_alpha   90.00
_cell.angle_beta   90.00
_cell.angle_gamma   90.00
#
_symmetry.space_group_name_H-M   'P 1'
#
loop_
_entity.id
_entity.type
_entity.pdbx_description
1 polymer ?
#
loop_
_entity_poly.entity_id
_entity_poly.type
_entity_poly.pdbx_seq_one_letter_code
_entity_poly.pdbx_strand_id
1 'polypeptide(L)'
;MFCRPQSFFGSASIEGESAAAPTPPAAQIAPAVPAPKASTSQAPSSAHSAETSDYRVAVFGAGGVGKSSIVQRFVNGTFSDNYVPTIEDTYRQVISCNQKNVCTLQITDTTGSHQFPAMQRLSMSKGHAFILIYSVTSRQSLEELGPIVKMLMEVKGSSIAEVPIMLVGNKKDESSVRYYLSIKNA
;
A
#
# COMPACT_ATOMS: atom_id res chain seq x y z
N MET A 1 -18.59 -8.27 5.14
CA MET A 1 -19.01 -7.59 6.38
C MET A 1 -17.87 -6.64 6.76
N PHE A 2 -17.95 -5.37 6.34
CA PHE A 2 -16.90 -4.37 6.57
C PHE A 2 -17.06 -3.78 7.97
N CYS A 3 -16.05 -3.92 8.81
CA CYS A 3 -16.01 -3.36 10.17
C CYS A 3 -15.37 -1.96 10.13
N ARG A 4 -15.95 -1.01 10.86
CA ARG A 4 -15.49 0.39 10.95
C ARG A 4 -14.10 0.48 11.61
N PRO A 5 -13.21 1.39 11.18
CA PRO A 5 -11.95 1.63 11.89
C PRO A 5 -12.16 2.60 13.06
N GLN A 6 -11.83 2.17 14.28
CA GLN A 6 -11.59 3.06 15.41
C GLN A 6 -10.07 3.27 15.56
N SER A 7 -9.68 4.52 15.78
CA SER A 7 -8.33 5.01 16.08
C SER A 7 -7.71 4.27 17.26
N PHE A 8 -6.48 3.75 17.12
CA PHE A 8 -5.79 3.01 18.18
C PHE A 8 -4.31 3.38 18.31
N PHE A 9 -3.89 3.70 19.55
CA PHE A 9 -2.50 3.84 19.98
C PHE A 9 -2.34 3.05 21.29
N GLY A 10 -1.42 2.08 21.34
CA GLY A 10 -1.11 1.32 22.54
C GLY A 10 0.31 0.72 22.46
N SER A 11 1.04 0.75 23.57
CA SER A 11 2.43 0.27 23.68
C SER A 11 2.50 -1.25 23.89
N ALA A 12 3.42 -1.92 23.19
CA ALA A 12 3.68 -3.35 23.34
C ALA A 12 5.17 -3.63 23.59
N SER A 13 5.46 -4.49 24.57
CA SER A 13 6.79 -5.04 24.85
C SER A 13 6.89 -6.48 24.31
N ILE A 14 8.10 -6.93 23.98
CA ILE A 14 8.41 -8.10 23.14
C ILE A 14 9.56 -8.91 23.80
N GLU A 15 9.46 -10.24 23.85
CA GLU A 15 10.54 -11.16 24.27
C GLU A 15 10.93 -12.17 23.16
N GLY A 16 12.26 -12.46 23.05
CA GLY A 16 13.00 -13.61 22.45
C GLY A 16 12.67 -14.10 21.02
N GLU A 17 13.55 -14.70 20.18
CA GLU A 17 14.95 -15.15 20.23
C GLU A 17 15.44 -15.27 18.75
N SER A 18 16.75 -15.12 18.49
CA SER A 18 17.34 -14.84 17.17
C SER A 18 17.89 -16.09 16.46
N ALA A 19 17.49 -16.32 15.21
CA ALA A 19 18.16 -17.25 14.28
C ALA A 19 18.48 -16.55 12.95
N ALA A 20 19.70 -16.76 12.45
CA ALA A 20 20.34 -16.00 11.38
C ALA A 20 19.64 -16.13 10.01
N ALA A 21 19.53 -14.99 9.32
CA ALA A 21 18.94 -14.87 7.97
C ALA A 21 19.93 -15.31 6.86
N PRO A 22 19.46 -15.97 5.79
CA PRO A 22 20.28 -16.26 4.61
C PRO A 22 20.39 -15.04 3.67
N THR A 23 21.58 -14.86 3.11
CA THR A 23 21.98 -13.77 2.20
C THR A 23 21.28 -13.88 0.83
N PRO A 24 20.76 -12.77 0.25
CA PRO A 24 20.17 -12.81 -1.08
C PRO A 24 21.22 -12.85 -2.22
N PRO A 25 20.96 -13.55 -3.34
CA PRO A 25 21.86 -13.60 -4.48
C PRO A 25 21.81 -12.32 -5.35
N ALA A 26 22.91 -12.06 -6.05
CA ALA A 26 23.18 -10.86 -6.83
C ALA A 26 22.19 -10.61 -7.98
N ALA A 27 21.80 -9.35 -8.14
CA ALA A 27 20.88 -8.86 -9.17
C ALA A 27 21.48 -9.00 -10.59
N GLN A 28 20.70 -9.58 -11.51
CA GLN A 28 20.97 -9.52 -12.95
C GLN A 28 20.08 -8.44 -13.59
N ILE A 29 20.68 -7.66 -14.47
CA ILE A 29 20.06 -6.54 -15.20
C ILE A 29 19.20 -7.12 -16.34
N ALA A 30 17.89 -6.91 -16.29
CA ALA A 30 16.97 -7.25 -17.37
C ALA A 30 16.86 -6.10 -18.41
N PRO A 31 16.60 -6.40 -19.70
CA PRO A 31 16.49 -5.38 -20.74
C PRO A 31 15.17 -4.60 -20.66
N ALA A 32 15.20 -3.36 -21.17
CA ALA A 32 14.09 -2.42 -21.15
C ALA A 32 12.88 -2.92 -21.97
N VAL A 33 11.70 -2.96 -21.32
CA VAL A 33 10.40 -3.21 -21.97
C VAL A 33 9.78 -1.87 -22.40
N PRO A 34 9.25 -1.74 -23.63
CA PRO A 34 8.64 -0.49 -24.10
C PRO A 34 7.28 -0.22 -23.44
N ALA A 35 7.03 1.06 -23.17
CA ALA A 35 5.80 1.57 -22.54
C ALA A 35 4.52 1.26 -23.35
N PRO A 36 3.37 1.02 -22.69
CA PRO A 36 2.10 0.82 -23.37
C PRO A 36 1.57 2.14 -23.93
N LYS A 37 1.04 2.08 -25.17
CA LYS A 37 0.46 3.21 -25.88
C LYS A 37 -0.86 3.66 -25.23
N ALA A 38 -0.99 4.96 -25.04
CA ALA A 38 -2.24 5.62 -24.63
C ALA A 38 -3.35 5.35 -25.64
N SER A 39 -4.54 4.97 -25.17
CA SER A 39 -5.76 4.91 -25.98
C SER A 39 -6.58 6.18 -25.72
N THR A 40 -6.76 6.97 -26.78
CA THR A 40 -7.60 8.17 -26.81
C THR A 40 -9.02 7.77 -27.15
N SER A 41 -9.99 8.06 -26.29
CA SER A 41 -11.41 8.13 -26.66
C SER A 41 -11.97 9.52 -26.34
N GLN A 42 -12.53 10.18 -27.36
CA GLN A 42 -13.14 11.50 -27.29
C GLN A 42 -14.55 11.47 -26.68
N ALA A 43 -14.94 12.61 -26.12
CA ALA A 43 -16.14 12.89 -25.33
C ALA A 43 -17.44 13.06 -26.16
N PRO A 44 -18.60 13.11 -25.46
CA PRO A 44 -19.58 14.12 -25.77
C PRO A 44 -19.93 15.02 -24.56
N SER A 45 -20.28 16.25 -24.91
CA SER A 45 -20.61 17.40 -24.08
C SER A 45 -22.02 17.34 -23.45
N SER A 46 -22.13 17.58 -22.15
CA SER A 46 -23.16 18.46 -21.55
C SER A 46 -22.85 18.73 -20.08
N ALA A 47 -23.02 19.99 -19.68
CA ALA A 47 -22.57 20.55 -18.42
C ALA A 47 -23.47 20.14 -17.24
N HIS A 48 -22.91 19.31 -16.36
CA HIS A 48 -23.00 19.47 -14.92
C HIS A 48 -21.59 19.20 -14.39
N SER A 49 -20.97 20.16 -13.70
CA SER A 49 -19.69 19.98 -13.02
C SER A 49 -19.91 19.02 -11.85
N ALA A 50 -19.99 17.72 -12.15
CA ALA A 50 -19.79 16.70 -11.16
C ALA A 50 -18.32 16.83 -10.74
N GLU A 51 -18.10 17.41 -9.56
CA GLU A 51 -16.82 17.37 -8.86
C GLU A 51 -16.47 15.89 -8.62
N THR A 52 -15.85 15.24 -9.62
CA THR A 52 -15.35 13.87 -9.49
C THR A 52 -14.24 13.90 -8.46
N SER A 53 -14.58 13.47 -7.25
CA SER A 53 -13.64 13.44 -6.14
C SER A 53 -12.58 12.36 -6.43
N ASP A 54 -11.33 12.80 -6.56
CA ASP A 54 -10.17 11.93 -6.73
C ASP A 54 -9.66 11.48 -5.35
N TYR A 55 -9.76 10.19 -5.03
CA TYR A 55 -9.23 9.61 -3.80
C TYR A 55 -7.86 8.98 -4.04
N ARG A 56 -6.84 9.44 -3.31
CA ARG A 56 -5.46 8.93 -3.43
C ARG A 56 -5.15 7.97 -2.29
N VAL A 57 -4.81 6.74 -2.63
CA VAL A 57 -4.39 5.71 -1.68
C VAL A 57 -2.93 5.36 -1.97
N ALA A 58 -2.07 5.46 -0.97
CA ALA A 58 -0.68 5.02 -1.10
C ALA A 58 -0.46 3.72 -0.31
N VAL A 59 0.27 2.78 -0.92
CA VAL A 59 0.56 1.47 -0.34
C VAL A 59 2.02 1.41 0.08
N PHE A 60 2.28 1.08 1.34
CA PHE A 60 3.63 1.01 1.91
C PHE A 60 3.89 -0.35 2.57
N GLY A 61 5.17 -0.71 2.65
CA GLY A 61 5.62 -1.98 3.23
C GLY A 61 6.97 -2.40 2.67
N ALA A 62 7.59 -3.39 3.32
CA ALA A 62 8.88 -3.93 2.92
C ALA A 62 8.87 -4.47 1.47
N GLY A 63 10.06 -4.67 0.89
CA GLY A 63 10.19 -5.37 -0.39
C GLY A 63 9.63 -6.79 -0.31
N GLY A 64 8.99 -7.27 -1.38
CA GLY A 64 8.53 -8.67 -1.46
C GLY A 64 7.33 -9.06 -0.58
N VAL A 65 6.71 -8.13 0.16
CA VAL A 65 5.50 -8.40 0.99
C VAL A 65 4.21 -8.58 0.18
N GLY A 66 4.24 -8.30 -1.13
CA GLY A 66 3.11 -8.48 -2.04
C GLY A 66 2.22 -7.24 -2.25
N LYS A 67 2.78 -6.03 -2.13
CA LYS A 67 2.08 -4.76 -2.43
C LYS A 67 1.50 -4.75 -3.84
N SER A 68 2.38 -4.93 -4.83
CA SER A 68 2.02 -4.99 -6.25
C SER A 68 1.02 -6.11 -6.55
N SER A 69 1.19 -7.28 -5.93
CA SER A 69 0.26 -8.41 -6.08
C SER A 69 -1.15 -8.07 -5.61
N ILE A 70 -1.31 -7.39 -4.47
CA ILE A 70 -2.61 -6.95 -3.96
C ILE A 70 -3.21 -5.88 -4.87
N VAL A 71 -2.41 -4.89 -5.27
CA VAL A 71 -2.88 -3.79 -6.13
C VAL A 71 -3.32 -4.32 -7.49
N GLN A 72 -2.50 -5.15 -8.15
CA GLN A 72 -2.84 -5.76 -9.44
C GLN A 72 -4.04 -6.68 -9.34
N ARG A 73 -4.18 -7.46 -8.26
CA ARG A 73 -5.38 -8.29 -8.06
C ARG A 73 -6.63 -7.45 -7.92
N PHE A 74 -6.55 -6.31 -7.22
CA PHE A 74 -7.67 -5.39 -7.09
C PHE A 74 -8.03 -4.70 -8.41
N VAL A 75 -7.04 -4.22 -9.17
CA VAL A 75 -7.27 -3.44 -10.39
C VAL A 75 -7.64 -4.33 -11.58
N ASN A 76 -6.89 -5.42 -11.79
CA ASN A 76 -6.96 -6.25 -12.99
C ASN A 76 -7.66 -7.61 -12.76
N GLY A 77 -7.94 -7.98 -11.51
CA GLY A 77 -8.47 -9.30 -11.16
C GLY A 77 -7.47 -10.44 -11.33
N THR A 78 -6.21 -10.16 -11.69
CA THR A 78 -5.17 -11.15 -11.97
C THR A 78 -4.13 -11.23 -10.87
N PHE A 79 -3.38 -12.34 -10.83
CA PHE A 79 -2.22 -12.53 -9.98
C PHE A 79 -1.15 -13.25 -10.78
N SER A 80 0.10 -12.86 -10.55
CA SER A 80 1.28 -13.41 -11.19
C SER A 80 2.32 -13.71 -10.13
N ASP A 81 2.87 -14.93 -10.16
CA ASP A 81 3.96 -15.35 -9.28
C ASP A 81 5.31 -14.72 -9.68
N ASN A 82 5.40 -14.17 -10.91
CA ASN A 82 6.60 -13.48 -11.36
C ASN A 82 6.74 -12.13 -10.64
N TYR A 83 7.73 -12.04 -9.76
CA TYR A 83 8.07 -10.79 -9.07
C TYR A 83 9.03 -9.95 -9.92
N VAL A 84 8.53 -8.81 -10.40
CA VAL A 84 9.37 -7.71 -10.91
C VAL A 84 9.37 -6.62 -9.84
N PRO A 85 10.53 -6.20 -9.30
CA PRO A 85 10.58 -5.09 -8.35
C PRO A 85 10.00 -3.80 -8.96
N THR A 86 8.93 -3.29 -8.35
CA THR A 86 8.34 -1.99 -8.75
C THR A 86 9.24 -0.85 -8.30
N ILE A 87 9.21 0.27 -9.03
CA ILE A 87 9.79 1.57 -8.60
C ILE A 87 8.66 2.41 -7.99
N GLU A 88 7.70 2.80 -8.82
CA GLU A 88 6.42 3.39 -8.42
C GLU A 88 5.44 3.24 -9.58
N ASP A 89 4.27 2.66 -9.34
CA ASP A 89 3.19 2.56 -10.32
C ASP A 89 1.93 3.21 -9.77
N THR A 90 1.21 3.94 -10.62
CA THR A 90 -0.07 4.54 -10.25
C THR A 90 -1.19 3.96 -11.10
N TYR A 91 -2.17 3.37 -10.42
CA TYR A 91 -3.36 2.78 -11.02
C TYR A 91 -4.56 3.70 -10.76
N ARG A 92 -5.45 3.84 -11.75
CA ARG A 92 -6.70 4.60 -11.61
C ARG A 92 -7.88 3.69 -11.88
N GLN A 93 -8.81 3.63 -10.93
CA GLN A 93 -10.08 2.92 -11.06
C GLN A 93 -11.24 3.88 -10.85
N VAL A 94 -12.20 3.86 -11.76
CA VAL A 94 -13.45 4.59 -11.59
C VAL A 94 -14.37 3.74 -10.71
N ILE A 95 -14.74 4.27 -9.55
CA ILE A 95 -15.58 3.58 -8.56
C ILE A 95 -16.88 4.36 -8.34
N SER A 96 -17.99 3.63 -8.17
CA SER A 96 -19.24 4.23 -7.71
C SER A 96 -19.18 4.37 -6.19
N CYS A 97 -19.06 5.60 -5.70
CA CYS A 97 -19.02 5.88 -4.26
C CYS A 97 -20.43 5.80 -3.63
N ASN A 98 -21.44 6.24 -4.37
CA ASN A 98 -22.85 6.25 -4.00
C ASN A 98 -23.71 6.09 -5.28
N GLN A 99 -25.02 5.90 -5.14
CA GLN A 99 -25.95 5.71 -6.27
C GLN A 99 -25.97 6.84 -7.33
N LYS A 100 -25.37 8.00 -7.05
CA LYS A 100 -25.31 9.15 -7.98
C LYS A 100 -23.92 9.73 -8.22
N ASN A 101 -22.90 9.29 -7.48
CA ASN A 101 -21.56 9.90 -7.53
C ASN A 101 -20.53 8.87 -8.00
N VAL A 102 -19.79 9.27 -9.04
CA VAL A 102 -18.63 8.55 -9.55
C VAL A 102 -17.38 9.23 -9.01
N CYS A 103 -16.45 8.43 -8.52
CA CYS A 103 -15.17 8.89 -7.98
C CYS A 103 -14.02 8.19 -8.70
N THR A 104 -12.86 8.83 -8.77
CA THR A 104 -11.64 8.16 -9.23
C THR A 104 -10.84 7.73 -8.01
N LEU A 105 -10.57 6.43 -7.89
CA LEU A 105 -9.61 5.90 -6.95
C LEU A 105 -8.24 5.81 -7.63
N GLN A 106 -7.28 6.57 -7.14
CA GLN A 106 -5.88 6.50 -7.53
C GLN A 106 -5.10 5.70 -6.48
N ILE A 107 -4.53 4.57 -6.88
CA ILE A 107 -3.69 3.72 -6.01
C ILE A 107 -2.25 3.85 -6.45
N THR A 108 -1.38 4.30 -5.56
CA THR A 108 0.06 4.36 -5.78
C THR A 108 0.73 3.16 -5.10
N ASP A 109 1.19 2.23 -5.93
CA ASP A 109 2.03 1.09 -5.53
C ASP A 109 3.50 1.55 -5.52
N THR A 110 4.13 1.52 -4.35
CA THR A 110 5.53 1.97 -4.21
C THR A 110 6.48 0.79 -4.16
N THR A 111 7.75 1.02 -4.49
CA THR A 111 8.81 0.09 -4.12
C THR A 111 8.92 -0.08 -2.59
N GLY A 112 9.69 -1.09 -2.15
CA GLY A 112 10.04 -1.25 -0.73
C GLY A 112 10.59 0.05 -0.14
N SER A 113 10.27 0.33 1.12
CA SER A 113 10.42 1.64 1.79
C SER A 113 11.78 2.34 1.67
N HIS A 114 12.87 1.62 1.42
CA HIS A 114 14.23 2.15 1.58
C HIS A 114 14.85 2.85 0.37
N GLN A 115 14.29 2.75 -0.84
CA GLN A 115 15.03 3.17 -2.04
C GLN A 115 14.85 4.65 -2.39
N PHE A 116 13.72 5.30 -2.06
CA PHE A 116 13.42 6.69 -2.48
C PHE A 116 12.60 7.50 -1.44
N PRO A 117 13.25 8.06 -0.39
CA PRO A 117 12.56 8.76 0.69
C PRO A 117 11.76 10.00 0.26
N ALA A 118 12.21 10.73 -0.77
CA ALA A 118 11.51 11.93 -1.25
C ALA A 118 10.16 11.60 -1.90
N MET A 119 10.11 10.54 -2.72
CA MET A 119 8.87 10.05 -3.34
C MET A 119 7.90 9.51 -2.29
N GLN A 120 8.42 8.80 -1.28
CA GLN A 120 7.63 8.34 -0.16
C GLN A 120 6.96 9.50 0.60
N ARG A 121 7.74 10.55 0.95
CA ARG A 121 7.19 11.75 1.62
C ARG A 121 6.16 12.48 0.76
N LEU A 122 6.37 12.55 -0.56
CA LEU A 122 5.40 13.14 -1.48
C LEU A 122 4.07 12.35 -1.49
N SER A 123 4.15 11.03 -1.57
CA SER A 123 3.00 10.12 -1.52
C SER A 123 2.27 10.19 -0.17
N MET A 124 3.00 10.29 0.95
CA MET A 124 2.43 10.56 2.28
C MET A 124 1.75 11.92 2.36
N SER A 125 2.35 12.97 1.78
CA SER A 125 1.76 14.31 1.79
C SER A 125 0.45 14.34 1.01
N LYS A 126 0.44 13.80 -0.21
CA LYS A 126 -0.70 13.83 -1.13
C LYS A 126 -1.76 12.75 -0.91
N GLY A 127 -1.45 11.67 -0.18
CA GLY A 127 -2.37 10.56 0.04
C GLY A 127 -3.55 10.93 0.94
N HIS A 128 -4.74 10.49 0.58
CA HIS A 128 -5.97 10.62 1.38
C HIS A 128 -6.15 9.43 2.33
N ALA A 129 -5.60 8.25 1.99
CA ALA A 129 -5.57 7.07 2.86
C ALA A 129 -4.30 6.24 2.61
N PHE A 130 -3.95 5.39 3.59
CA PHE A 130 -2.72 4.59 3.56
C PHE A 130 -2.97 3.13 3.88
N ILE A 131 -2.33 2.24 3.11
CA ILE A 131 -2.35 0.80 3.36
C ILE A 131 -0.93 0.37 3.72
N LEU A 132 -0.75 -0.17 4.91
CA LEU A 132 0.51 -0.67 5.42
C LEU A 132 0.49 -2.20 5.35
N ILE A 133 1.37 -2.78 4.53
CA ILE A 133 1.38 -4.21 4.23
C ILE A 133 2.66 -4.84 4.77
N TYR A 134 2.49 -5.93 5.51
CA TYR A 134 3.58 -6.82 5.93
C TYR A 134 3.26 -8.26 5.50
N SER A 135 4.27 -9.12 5.46
CA SER A 135 4.07 -10.56 5.27
C SER A 135 3.89 -11.25 6.61
N VAL A 136 2.84 -12.06 6.79
CA VAL A 136 2.65 -12.84 8.03
C VAL A 136 3.74 -13.90 8.26
N THR A 137 4.54 -14.17 7.23
CA THR A 137 5.71 -15.05 7.26
C THR A 137 7.01 -14.34 7.63
N SER A 138 7.04 -12.99 7.64
CA SER A 138 8.25 -12.21 7.93
C SER A 138 7.98 -11.15 8.98
N ARG A 139 8.45 -11.41 10.19
CA ARG A 139 8.37 -10.45 11.30
C ARG A 139 9.13 -9.15 11.02
N GLN A 140 10.29 -9.24 10.38
CA GLN A 140 11.06 -8.06 9.95
C GLN A 140 10.19 -7.12 9.10
N SER A 141 9.36 -7.66 8.21
CA SER A 141 8.49 -6.84 7.37
C SER A 141 7.42 -6.06 8.15
N LEU A 142 7.03 -6.55 9.34
CA LEU A 142 6.14 -5.83 10.27
C LEU A 142 6.92 -4.73 11.02
N GLU A 143 8.13 -5.04 11.47
CA GLU A 143 8.99 -4.08 12.19
C GLU A 143 9.38 -2.87 11.30
N GLU A 144 9.59 -3.11 10.00
CA GLU A 144 9.82 -2.07 9.00
C GLU A 144 8.64 -1.08 8.82
N LEU A 145 7.42 -1.43 9.27
CA LEU A 145 6.29 -0.49 9.24
C LEU A 145 6.41 0.61 10.32
N GLY A 146 7.13 0.36 11.42
CA GLY A 146 7.26 1.32 12.52
C GLY A 146 7.85 2.68 12.07
N PRO A 147 9.01 2.70 11.40
CA PRO A 147 9.58 3.93 10.83
C PRO A 147 8.65 4.62 9.81
N ILE A 148 7.91 3.85 9.02
CA ILE A 148 6.95 4.38 8.03
C ILE A 148 5.81 5.11 8.73
N VAL A 149 5.27 4.54 9.81
CA VAL A 149 4.21 5.14 10.63
C VAL A 149 4.70 6.45 11.28
N LYS A 150 5.92 6.46 11.82
CA LYS A 150 6.51 7.68 12.39
C LYS A 150 6.63 8.78 11.34
N MET A 151 7.15 8.46 10.16
CA MET A 151 7.26 9.42 9.05
C MET A 151 5.88 9.91 8.59
N LEU A 152 4.88 9.04 8.56
CA LEU A 152 3.51 9.41 8.20
C LEU A 152 2.92 10.41 9.20
N MET A 153 3.16 10.21 10.51
CA MET A 153 2.77 11.14 11.56
C MET A 153 3.46 12.50 11.42
N GLU A 154 4.76 12.51 11.10
CA GLU A 154 5.49 13.76 10.83
C GLU A 154 4.89 14.51 9.63
N VAL A 155 4.59 13.81 8.54
CA VAL A 155 4.13 14.42 7.29
C VAL A 155 2.68 14.90 7.38
N LYS A 156 1.80 14.16 8.07
CA LYS A 156 0.39 14.55 8.25
C LYS A 156 0.16 15.49 9.44
N GLY A 157 1.09 15.52 10.40
CA GLY A 157 0.96 16.34 11.60
C GLY A 157 -0.37 16.08 12.32
N SER A 158 -1.06 17.14 12.71
CA SER A 158 -2.35 17.08 13.42
C SER A 158 -3.48 16.38 12.65
N SER A 159 -3.40 16.34 11.31
CA SER A 159 -4.45 15.72 10.48
C SER A 159 -4.41 14.18 10.49
N ILE A 160 -3.35 13.57 11.04
CA ILE A 160 -3.17 12.11 11.03
C ILE A 160 -4.35 11.34 11.66
N ALA A 161 -5.03 11.94 12.65
CA ALA A 161 -6.17 11.33 13.33
C ALA A 161 -7.41 11.15 12.42
N GLU A 162 -7.52 11.96 11.36
CA GLU A 162 -8.63 11.92 10.40
C GLU A 162 -8.30 11.06 9.17
N VAL A 163 -7.03 10.70 9.00
CA VAL A 163 -6.55 9.95 7.83
C VAL A 163 -6.80 8.45 8.04
N PRO A 164 -7.54 7.78 7.13
CA PRO A 164 -7.71 6.33 7.19
C PRO A 164 -6.38 5.59 6.95
N ILE A 165 -6.02 4.71 7.88
CA ILE A 165 -4.84 3.85 7.79
C ILE A 165 -5.26 2.40 8.01
N MET A 166 -4.92 1.51 7.08
CA MET A 166 -5.21 0.08 7.16
C MET A 166 -3.92 -0.73 7.28
N LEU A 167 -3.84 -1.59 8.29
CA LEU A 167 -2.76 -2.57 8.43
C LEU A 167 -3.19 -3.91 7.82
N VAL A 168 -2.35 -4.49 6.96
CA VAL A 168 -2.64 -5.73 6.22
C VAL A 168 -1.51 -6.74 6.42
N GLY A 169 -1.83 -7.90 6.99
CA GLY A 169 -0.97 -9.07 7.00
C GLY A 169 -1.23 -9.95 5.78
N ASN A 170 -0.31 -9.92 4.82
CA ASN A 170 -0.39 -10.65 3.56
C ASN A 170 0.28 -12.03 3.63
N LYS A 171 0.09 -12.87 2.59
CA LYS A 171 0.67 -14.23 2.44
C LYS A 171 0.17 -15.25 3.46
N LYS A 172 -1.10 -15.14 3.85
CA LYS A 172 -1.73 -16.07 4.81
C LYS A 172 -1.76 -17.52 4.31
N ASP A 173 -1.73 -17.70 3.00
CA ASP A 173 -1.69 -18.97 2.29
C ASP A 173 -0.34 -19.71 2.43
N GLU A 174 0.76 -19.00 2.73
CA GLU A 174 2.11 -19.59 2.76
C GLU A 174 2.51 -20.29 4.08
N SER A 175 1.78 -20.13 5.21
CA SER A 175 2.31 -20.60 6.50
C SER A 175 1.34 -21.15 7.56
N SER A 176 1.88 -22.12 8.33
CA SER A 176 1.37 -22.62 9.61
C SER A 176 1.75 -21.71 10.79
N VAL A 177 2.85 -20.94 10.69
CA VAL A 177 3.34 -20.01 11.72
C VAL A 177 3.03 -18.57 11.30
N ARG A 178 2.42 -17.80 12.20
CA ARG A 178 1.80 -16.50 11.87
C ARG A 178 2.18 -15.44 12.90
N TYR A 179 2.65 -14.29 12.43
CA TYR A 179 2.86 -13.11 13.26
C TYR A 179 1.65 -12.18 13.19
N TYR A 180 0.96 -12.04 14.32
CA TYR A 180 -0.16 -11.13 14.49
C TYR A 180 0.20 -10.03 15.49
N LEU A 181 -0.23 -8.81 15.21
CA LEU A 181 -0.24 -7.75 16.20
C LEU A 181 -1.47 -7.93 17.10
N SER A 182 -1.27 -8.21 18.38
CA SER A 182 -2.35 -8.15 19.37
C SER A 182 -2.65 -6.69 19.67
N ILE A 183 -3.71 -6.16 19.07
CA ILE A 183 -4.26 -4.85 19.43
C ILE A 183 -5.07 -5.05 20.70
N LYS A 184 -4.50 -4.73 21.86
CA LYS A 184 -5.27 -4.67 23.11
C LYS A 184 -6.10 -3.39 23.05
N ASN A 185 -7.43 -3.55 23.03
CA ASN A 185 -8.32 -2.41 23.15
C ASN A 185 -8.13 -1.79 24.54
N ALA A 186 -7.69 -0.54 24.61
CA ALA A 186 -7.66 0.26 25.83
C ALA A 186 -9.02 0.96 26.00
#